data_AF-A0A7V3MK13-F1
#
_entry.id   AF-A0A7V3MK13-F1
#
_cell.length_a   1.000
_cell.length_b   1.000
_cell.length_c   1.000
_cell.angle_alpha   90.00
_cell.angle_beta   90.00
_cell.angle_gamma   90.00
#
_symmetry.space_group_name_H-M   'P 1'
#
loop_
_entity.id
_entity.type
_entity.pdbx_description
1 polymer ?
#
loop_
_entity_poly.entity_id
_entity_poly.type
_entity_poly.pdbx_seq_one_letter_code
_entity_poly.pdbx_strand_id
1 'polypeptide(L)'
;MDERTREELIAENARLRAESVELKEKIGALEAEVEMLRSMLSGGGNGSSAAPLIKPNRRQRREAERRERKKRNQSFGRKRDIPTEEVRHVLERCPDCGRRLSGGWEHSRRQVIEIPRTPARIIEHVLIARRCGVCQKVSPAALYCTSDGRVVCTGQGRTVCTTHGRPMCTTRGRV
;
A
#
# COMPACT_ATOMS: atom_id res chain seq x y z
N MET A 1 8.99 -43.47 -65.12
CA MET A 1 7.96 -42.41 -65.01
C MET A 1 6.71 -43.04 -65.56
N ASP A 2 5.83 -43.51 -64.69
CA ASP A 2 4.64 -44.24 -65.14
C ASP A 2 3.73 -43.30 -65.93
N GLU A 3 3.48 -43.67 -67.18
CA GLU A 3 2.71 -42.89 -68.13
C GLU A 3 1.23 -43.13 -67.86
N ARG A 4 0.67 -42.31 -66.96
CA ARG A 4 -0.74 -42.39 -66.55
C ARG A 4 -1.66 -42.31 -67.77
N THR A 5 -2.66 -43.18 -67.79
CA THR A 5 -3.64 -43.18 -68.87
C THR A 5 -4.48 -41.90 -68.84
N ARG A 6 -5.01 -41.48 -70.00
CA ARG A 6 -5.85 -40.28 -70.12
C ARG A 6 -7.05 -40.32 -69.16
N GLU A 7 -7.60 -41.51 -68.93
CA GLU A 7 -8.72 -41.75 -68.03
C GLU A 7 -8.32 -41.57 -66.55
N GLU A 8 -7.16 -42.08 -66.15
CA GLU A 8 -6.58 -41.85 -64.81
C GLU A 8 -6.33 -40.36 -64.55
N LEU A 9 -5.84 -39.62 -65.55
CA LEU A 9 -5.63 -38.17 -65.44
C LEU A 9 -6.95 -37.40 -65.30
N ILE A 10 -8.03 -37.87 -65.93
CA ILE A 10 -9.37 -37.27 -65.80
C ILE A 10 -9.94 -37.56 -64.41
N ALA A 11 -9.82 -38.79 -63.92
CA ALA A 11 -10.28 -39.18 -62.58
C ALA A 11 -9.52 -38.42 -61.48
N GLU A 12 -8.21 -38.27 -61.62
CA GLU A 12 -7.37 -37.49 -60.72
C GLU A 12 -7.75 -36.01 -60.73
N ASN A 13 -7.96 -35.41 -61.91
CA ASN A 13 -8.44 -34.02 -62.02
C ASN A 13 -9.81 -33.82 -61.38
N ALA A 14 -10.73 -34.78 -61.53
CA ALA A 14 -12.04 -34.72 -60.88
C ALA A 14 -11.91 -34.75 -59.34
N ARG A 15 -11.04 -35.62 -58.81
CA ARG A 15 -10.76 -35.69 -57.36
C ARG A 15 -10.13 -34.40 -56.83
N LEU A 16 -9.09 -33.90 -57.48
CA LEU A 16 -8.40 -32.67 -57.09
C LEU A 16 -9.32 -31.45 -57.15
N ARG A 17 -10.25 -31.41 -58.12
CA ARG A 17 -11.27 -30.36 -58.20
C ARG A 17 -12.28 -30.46 -57.06
N ALA A 18 -12.75 -31.65 -56.71
CA ALA A 18 -13.65 -31.86 -55.58
C ALA A 18 -13.00 -31.43 -54.25
N GLU A 19 -11.75 -31.84 -54.01
CA GLU A 19 -10.97 -31.45 -52.83
C GLU A 19 -10.72 -29.93 -52.80
N SER A 20 -10.46 -29.32 -53.96
CA SER A 20 -10.32 -27.86 -54.07
C SER A 20 -11.59 -27.11 -53.72
N VAL A 21 -12.78 -27.66 -53.99
CA VAL A 21 -14.05 -27.05 -53.58
C VAL A 21 -14.20 -27.13 -52.07
N GLU A 22 -14.00 -28.32 -51.48
CA GLU A 22 -14.14 -28.55 -50.05
C GLU A 22 -13.18 -27.68 -49.22
N LEU A 23 -11.92 -27.56 -49.65
CA LEU A 23 -10.93 -26.71 -48.99
C LEU A 23 -11.29 -25.23 -49.08
N LYS A 24 -11.83 -24.77 -50.21
CA LYS A 24 -12.27 -23.37 -50.37
C LYS A 24 -13.47 -23.04 -49.48
N GLU A 25 -14.40 -23.97 -49.32
CA GLU A 25 -15.53 -23.81 -48.39
C GLU A 25 -15.06 -23.71 -46.94
N LYS A 26 -14.14 -24.58 -46.52
CA LYS A 26 -13.54 -24.53 -45.17
C LYS A 26 -12.79 -23.23 -44.93
N ILE A 27 -12.01 -22.76 -45.91
CA ILE A 27 -11.30 -21.47 -45.81
C ILE A 27 -12.30 -20.33 -45.65
N GLY A 28 -13.36 -20.27 -46.45
CA GLY A 28 -14.37 -19.22 -46.34
C GLY A 28 -15.08 -19.21 -44.98
N ALA A 29 -15.38 -20.39 -44.42
CA ALA A 29 -15.97 -20.50 -43.09
C ALA A 29 -15.02 -20.01 -41.98
N LEU A 30 -13.75 -20.42 -42.03
CA LEU A 30 -12.73 -20.01 -41.07
C LEU A 30 -12.39 -18.52 -41.17
N GLU A 31 -12.34 -17.97 -42.38
CA GLU A 31 -12.13 -16.53 -42.60
C GLU A 31 -13.28 -15.71 -42.02
N ALA A 32 -14.53 -16.16 -42.18
CA ALA A 32 -15.70 -15.51 -41.58
C ALA A 32 -15.67 -15.57 -40.03
N GLU A 33 -15.26 -16.69 -39.45
CA GLU A 33 -15.10 -16.83 -38.00
C GLU A 33 -13.98 -15.94 -37.46
N VAL A 34 -12.84 -15.89 -38.15
CA VAL A 34 -11.72 -15.01 -37.79
C VAL A 34 -12.14 -13.55 -37.87
N GLU A 35 -12.89 -13.15 -38.90
CA GLU A 35 -13.39 -11.77 -39.00
C GLU A 35 -14.37 -11.44 -37.88
N MET A 36 -15.28 -12.37 -37.54
CA MET A 36 -16.18 -12.22 -36.41
C MET A 36 -15.41 -12.04 -35.09
N LEU A 37 -14.44 -12.91 -34.80
CA LEU A 37 -13.62 -12.85 -33.60
C LEU A 37 -12.77 -11.58 -33.55
N ARG A 38 -12.18 -11.18 -34.69
CA ARG A 38 -11.44 -9.92 -34.81
C ARG A 38 -12.33 -8.71 -34.60
N SER A 39 -13.58 -8.73 -35.06
CA SER A 39 -14.56 -7.66 -34.81
C SER A 39 -14.92 -7.56 -33.32
N MET A 40 -15.04 -8.69 -32.63
CA MET A 40 -15.27 -8.73 -31.18
C MET A 40 -14.08 -8.21 -30.37
N LEU A 41 -12.85 -8.40 -30.88
CA LEU A 41 -11.61 -7.97 -30.22
C LEU A 41 -11.17 -6.54 -30.59
N SER A 42 -11.48 -6.06 -31.80
CA SER A 42 -11.11 -4.72 -32.30
C SER A 42 -12.02 -3.60 -31.77
N GLY A 43 -13.17 -3.96 -31.18
CA GLY A 43 -13.99 -3.08 -30.35
C GLY A 43 -13.22 -2.60 -29.12
N GLY A 44 -12.48 -1.51 -29.27
CA GLY A 44 -11.59 -0.95 -28.26
C GLY A 44 -12.18 -0.89 -26.86
N GLY A 45 -11.60 -1.70 -25.96
CA GLY A 45 -11.34 -1.34 -24.57
C GLY A 45 -12.51 -0.73 -23.80
N ASN A 46 -13.67 -1.39 -23.80
CA ASN A 46 -14.78 -1.08 -22.90
C ASN A 46 -15.39 -2.34 -22.29
N GLY A 47 -14.55 -3.17 -21.65
CA GLY A 47 -14.95 -4.04 -20.55
C GLY A 47 -16.07 -5.06 -20.77
N SER A 48 -16.48 -5.39 -22.00
CA SER A 48 -17.54 -6.38 -22.25
C SER A 48 -17.01 -7.78 -22.56
N SER A 49 -15.72 -7.95 -22.83
CA SER A 49 -15.09 -9.26 -23.07
C SER A 49 -14.54 -9.90 -21.78
N ALA A 50 -14.69 -9.24 -20.64
CA ALA A 50 -14.24 -9.77 -19.37
C ALA A 50 -15.33 -10.72 -18.82
N ALA A 51 -14.96 -11.95 -18.48
CA ALA A 51 -15.86 -12.92 -17.85
C ALA A 51 -16.67 -12.26 -16.72
N PRO A 52 -17.91 -12.68 -16.44
CA PRO A 52 -18.84 -11.97 -15.53
C PRO A 52 -18.31 -11.71 -14.11
N LEU A 53 -17.22 -12.38 -13.69
CA LEU A 53 -16.53 -12.16 -12.41
C LEU A 53 -15.37 -11.14 -12.46
N ILE A 54 -14.94 -10.70 -13.63
CA ILE A 54 -13.80 -9.79 -13.79
C ILE A 54 -14.33 -8.35 -13.76
N LYS A 55 -13.94 -7.63 -12.71
CA LYS A 55 -14.28 -6.21 -12.57
C LYS A 55 -13.71 -5.44 -13.77
N PRO A 56 -14.54 -4.72 -14.54
CA PRO A 56 -14.06 -4.02 -15.71
C PRO A 56 -13.01 -2.99 -15.30
N ASN A 57 -11.95 -2.89 -16.11
CA ASN A 57 -10.89 -1.93 -15.88
C ASN A 57 -11.49 -0.52 -15.94
N ARG A 58 -11.53 0.18 -14.80
CA ARG A 58 -12.07 1.54 -14.75
C ARG A 58 -11.16 2.46 -15.54
N ARG A 59 -11.74 3.19 -16.51
CA ARG A 59 -11.06 4.28 -17.21
C ARG A 59 -10.45 5.22 -16.18
N GLN A 60 -9.19 5.62 -16.39
CA GLN A 60 -8.55 6.59 -15.51
C GLN A 60 -9.41 7.85 -15.46
N ARG A 61 -9.72 8.31 -14.24
CA ARG A 61 -10.58 9.46 -14.01
C ARG A 61 -10.07 10.68 -14.78
N ARG A 62 -10.96 11.47 -15.39
CA ARG A 62 -10.56 12.68 -16.13
C ARG A 62 -9.81 13.64 -15.20
N GLU A 63 -8.88 14.42 -15.76
CA GLU A 63 -8.06 15.33 -14.96
C GLU A 63 -8.90 16.38 -14.23
N ALA A 64 -9.96 16.88 -14.87
CA ALA A 64 -10.95 17.77 -14.27
C ALA A 64 -11.58 17.16 -12.99
N GLU A 65 -12.05 15.92 -13.07
CA GLU A 65 -12.61 15.20 -11.92
C GLU A 65 -11.58 14.89 -10.82
N ARG A 66 -10.29 14.78 -11.15
CA ARG A 66 -9.22 14.67 -10.14
C ARG A 66 -8.97 16.01 -9.45
N ARG A 67 -9.01 17.11 -10.19
CA ARG A 67 -8.84 18.48 -9.66
C ARG A 67 -10.01 18.91 -8.78
N GLU A 68 -11.22 18.45 -9.09
CA GLU A 68 -12.45 18.70 -8.31
C GLU A 68 -12.45 17.98 -6.95
N ARG A 69 -11.58 16.97 -6.75
CA ARG A 69 -11.47 16.31 -5.45
C ARG A 69 -11.05 17.33 -4.39
N LYS A 70 -11.84 17.41 -3.31
CA LYS A 70 -11.53 18.24 -2.14
C LYS A 70 -10.10 18.00 -1.68
N LYS A 71 -9.24 19.00 -1.86
CA LYS A 71 -7.87 18.98 -1.35
C LYS A 71 -7.94 18.99 0.17
N ARG A 72 -7.15 18.13 0.83
CA ARG A 72 -7.05 18.14 2.29
C ARG A 72 -6.24 19.38 2.69
N ASN A 73 -6.68 20.11 3.71
CA ASN A 73 -5.97 21.30 4.20
C ASN A 73 -4.60 20.96 4.81
N GLN A 74 -4.44 19.72 5.30
CA GLN A 74 -3.20 19.25 5.87
C GLN A 74 -2.84 17.87 5.35
N SER A 75 -1.56 17.69 5.06
CA SER A 75 -0.97 16.37 4.85
C SER A 75 -0.69 15.75 6.21
N PHE A 76 -1.20 14.54 6.45
CA PHE A 76 -0.88 13.75 7.64
C PHE A 76 0.48 13.02 7.52
N GLY A 77 1.24 13.29 6.45
CA GLY A 77 2.59 12.77 6.31
C GLY A 77 3.55 13.47 7.26
N ARG A 78 4.49 12.71 7.82
CA ARG A 78 5.62 13.28 8.57
C ARG A 78 6.46 14.18 7.64
N LYS A 79 6.78 15.39 8.11
CA LYS A 79 7.77 16.26 7.47
C LYS A 79 9.18 15.75 7.78
N ARG A 80 10.13 15.97 6.87
CA ARG A 80 11.53 15.64 7.11
C ARG A 80 12.10 16.59 8.17
N ASP A 81 12.82 16.03 9.14
CA ASP A 81 13.47 16.78 10.22
C ASP A 81 14.90 17.19 9.81
N ILE A 82 15.58 17.97 10.64
CA ILE A 82 17.01 18.26 10.47
C ILE A 82 17.79 16.97 10.78
N PRO A 83 18.58 16.42 9.84
CA PRO A 83 19.32 15.18 10.09
C PRO A 83 20.45 15.40 11.11
N THR A 84 20.61 14.45 12.03
CA THR A 84 21.75 14.42 12.96
C THR A 84 23.04 13.93 12.30
N GLU A 85 22.92 13.08 11.28
CA GLU A 85 24.02 12.53 10.48
C GLU A 85 23.56 12.37 9.01
N GLU A 86 24.46 12.59 8.05
CA GLU A 86 24.19 12.37 6.62
C GLU A 86 25.16 11.33 6.04
N VAL A 87 24.62 10.20 5.58
CA VAL A 87 25.37 9.16 4.86
C VAL A 87 25.04 9.24 3.37
N ARG A 88 26.07 9.42 2.53
CA ARG A 88 25.92 9.46 1.07
C ARG A 88 26.29 8.13 0.44
N HIS A 89 25.33 7.51 -0.24
CA HIS A 89 25.56 6.30 -1.00
C HIS A 89 25.93 6.66 -2.45
N VAL A 90 27.20 6.50 -2.80
CA VAL A 90 27.73 6.74 -4.16
C VAL A 90 28.36 5.47 -4.71
N LEU A 91 28.22 5.25 -6.02
CA LEU A 91 28.91 4.18 -6.73
C LEU A 91 30.15 4.76 -7.40
N GLU A 92 31.32 4.18 -7.13
CA GLU A 92 32.58 4.62 -7.76
C GLU A 92 32.79 4.02 -9.16
N ARG A 93 32.19 2.86 -9.41
CA ARG A 93 32.33 2.10 -10.65
C ARG A 93 30.97 1.62 -11.12
N CYS A 94 30.82 1.55 -12.44
CA CYS A 94 29.63 0.98 -13.07
C CYS A 94 29.55 -0.51 -12.73
N PRO A 95 28.43 -1.02 -12.19
CA PRO A 95 28.29 -2.44 -11.86
C PRO A 95 28.31 -3.34 -13.10
N ASP A 96 27.95 -2.83 -14.27
CA ASP A 96 27.87 -3.61 -15.51
C ASP A 96 29.21 -3.70 -16.25
N CYS A 97 29.96 -2.59 -16.34
CA CYS A 97 31.19 -2.52 -17.14
C CYS A 97 32.46 -2.18 -16.34
N GLY A 98 32.36 -1.92 -15.03
CA GLY A 98 33.49 -1.66 -14.14
C GLY A 98 34.19 -0.30 -14.33
N ARG A 99 33.77 0.49 -15.33
CA ARG A 99 34.34 1.82 -15.61
C ARG A 99 34.12 2.77 -14.44
N ARG A 100 35.11 3.61 -14.14
CA ARG A 100 35.01 4.63 -13.08
C ARG A 100 33.95 5.66 -13.46
N LEU A 101 33.01 5.90 -12.54
CA LEU A 101 31.95 6.89 -12.70
C LEU A 101 32.45 8.28 -12.29
N SER A 102 31.97 9.31 -12.96
CA SER A 102 32.30 10.71 -12.68
C SER A 102 31.04 11.56 -12.72
N GLY A 103 30.90 12.50 -11.79
CA GLY A 103 29.70 13.33 -11.65
C GLY A 103 28.56 12.60 -10.93
N GLY A 104 27.33 13.06 -11.17
CA GLY A 104 26.10 12.53 -10.56
C GLY A 104 25.14 13.62 -10.12
N TRP A 105 23.89 13.25 -9.84
CA TRP A 105 22.88 14.12 -9.25
C TRP A 105 22.18 13.40 -8.09
N GLU A 106 21.53 14.17 -7.22
CA GLU A 106 20.73 13.60 -6.14
C GLU A 106 19.46 12.97 -6.73
N HIS A 107 19.45 11.64 -6.86
CA HIS A 107 18.30 10.91 -7.39
C HIS A 107 17.15 10.80 -6.38
N SER A 108 17.46 10.59 -5.09
CA SER A 108 16.45 10.47 -4.03
C SER A 108 17.05 10.68 -2.64
N ARG A 109 16.23 11.18 -1.71
CA ARG A 109 16.59 11.40 -0.30
C ARG A 109 15.60 10.72 0.63
N ARG A 110 16.10 9.88 1.53
CA ARG A 110 15.32 9.23 2.61
C ARG A 110 15.96 9.49 3.96
N GLN A 111 15.15 9.54 5.01
CA GLN A 111 15.61 9.60 6.39
C GLN A 111 15.31 8.28 7.07
N VAL A 112 16.31 7.71 7.74
CA VAL A 112 16.15 6.56 8.63
C VAL A 112 16.26 7.11 10.05
N ILE A 113 15.23 6.85 10.87
CA ILE A 113 15.25 7.21 12.30
C ILE A 113 15.67 5.95 13.04
N GLU A 114 16.92 5.92 13.47
CA GLU A 114 17.39 4.87 14.36
C GLU A 114 17.00 5.23 15.80
N ILE A 115 16.10 4.43 16.39
CA ILE A 115 15.76 4.54 17.80
C ILE A 115 16.67 3.55 18.54
N PRO A 116 17.68 4.02 19.29
CA PRO A 116 18.57 3.12 20.00
C PRO A 116 17.77 2.29 21.00
N ARG A 117 18.14 1.01 21.13
CA ARG A 117 17.57 0.13 22.15
C ARG A 117 18.16 0.47 23.51
N THR A 118 17.67 1.54 24.12
CA THR A 118 18.04 1.92 25.49
C THR A 118 17.31 1.01 26.46
N PRO A 119 17.98 0.44 27.50
CA PRO A 119 17.30 -0.33 28.52
C PRO A 119 16.21 0.51 29.19
N ALA A 120 15.06 -0.11 29.44
CA ALA A 120 13.96 0.58 30.11
C ALA A 120 14.37 0.95 31.54
N ARG A 121 14.16 2.21 31.93
CA ARG A 121 14.28 2.62 33.32
C ARG A 121 13.03 2.16 34.07
N ILE A 122 13.16 1.11 34.86
CA ILE A 122 12.09 0.62 35.74
C ILE A 122 12.24 1.35 37.07
N ILE A 123 11.22 2.13 37.46
CA ILE A 123 11.17 2.83 38.75
C ILE A 123 10.10 2.14 39.59
N GLU A 124 10.51 1.41 40.62
CA GLU A 124 9.60 0.88 41.61
C GLU A 124 9.25 1.97 42.63
N HIS A 125 7.97 2.25 42.78
CA HIS A 125 7.48 3.23 43.73
C HIS A 125 6.97 2.54 45.00
N VAL A 126 7.82 2.51 46.02
CA VAL A 126 7.48 1.93 47.33
C VAL A 126 6.88 3.00 48.24
N LEU A 127 5.61 2.83 48.63
CA LEU A 127 4.92 3.72 49.55
C LEU A 127 5.07 3.22 50.98
N ILE A 128 5.70 4.04 51.83
CA ILE A 128 5.91 3.70 53.24
C ILE A 128 4.76 4.27 54.06
N ALA A 129 4.07 3.41 54.80
CA ALA A 129 3.11 3.83 55.82
C ALA A 129 3.79 4.03 57.17
N ARG A 130 3.42 5.11 57.86
CA ARG A 130 3.93 5.44 59.20
C ARG A 130 2.78 5.53 60.19
N ARG A 131 3.03 5.11 61.42
CA ARG A 131 2.06 5.23 62.52
C ARG A 131 2.37 6.49 63.35
N CYS A 132 1.35 7.28 63.64
CA CYS A 132 1.46 8.43 64.54
C CYS A 132 1.61 7.97 65.99
N GLY A 133 2.65 8.43 66.70
CA GLY A 133 2.88 8.04 68.11
C GLY A 133 1.85 8.59 69.10
N VAL A 134 1.12 9.64 68.73
CA VAL A 134 0.14 10.31 69.61
C VAL A 134 -1.26 9.72 69.44
N CYS A 135 -1.76 9.65 68.20
CA CYS A 135 -3.13 9.17 67.92
C CYS A 135 -3.19 7.74 67.37
N GLN A 136 -2.04 7.05 67.25
CA GLN A 136 -1.90 5.66 66.76
C GLN A 136 -2.44 5.41 65.33
N LYS A 137 -2.87 6.46 64.61
CA LYS A 137 -3.34 6.35 63.23
C LYS A 137 -2.18 6.04 62.28
N VAL A 138 -2.42 5.12 61.33
CA VAL A 138 -1.48 4.79 60.25
C VAL A 138 -1.80 5.64 59.04
N SER A 139 -0.80 6.35 58.52
CA SER A 139 -0.89 7.19 57.33
C SER A 139 0.10 6.70 56.28
N PRO A 140 -0.37 6.17 55.14
CA PRO A 140 0.48 5.83 54.01
C PRO A 140 0.99 7.10 53.29
N ALA A 141 2.20 7.03 52.76
CA ALA A 141 2.63 7.98 51.73
C ALA A 141 1.73 7.85 50.49
N ALA A 142 1.42 8.96 49.83
CA ALA A 142 0.62 8.97 48.61
C ALA A 142 1.54 9.10 47.39
N LEU A 143 1.29 8.28 46.36
CA LEU A 143 1.89 8.49 45.04
C LEU A 143 1.04 9.47 44.26
N TYR A 144 1.68 10.44 43.63
CA TYR A 144 1.07 11.24 42.58
C TYR A 144 1.81 10.93 41.28
N CYS A 145 1.10 10.54 40.23
CA CYS A 145 1.74 10.21 38.96
C CYS A 145 2.40 11.49 38.43
N THR A 146 3.70 11.49 38.13
CA THR A 146 4.32 12.61 37.42
C THR A 146 4.82 12.19 36.07
N SER A 147 4.32 12.82 35.00
CA SER A 147 5.04 12.91 33.73
C SER A 147 5.73 14.27 33.67
N ASP A 148 7.05 14.28 33.43
CA ASP A 148 7.87 15.50 33.29
C ASP A 148 7.73 16.54 34.42
N GLY A 149 7.66 16.07 35.67
CA GLY A 149 7.57 16.92 36.85
C GLY A 149 6.19 17.53 37.12
N ARG A 150 5.13 17.11 36.41
CA ARG A 150 3.74 17.54 36.65
C ARG A 150 2.87 16.38 37.11
N VAL A 151 2.05 16.61 38.14
CA VAL A 151 1.09 15.63 38.68
C VAL A 151 -0.03 15.34 37.66
N VAL A 152 -0.16 14.10 37.21
CA VAL A 152 -1.20 13.61 36.30
C VAL A 152 -1.81 12.32 36.86
N CYS A 153 -2.62 12.41 37.92
CA CYS A 153 -3.31 11.24 38.45
C CYS A 153 -4.33 10.69 37.45
N THR A 154 -4.29 9.37 37.18
CA THR A 154 -5.34 8.65 36.45
C THR A 154 -6.00 7.61 37.34
N GLY A 155 -7.33 7.72 37.47
CA GLY A 155 -8.18 6.69 38.06
C GLY A 155 -9.43 6.52 37.20
N GLN A 156 -9.69 5.28 36.74
CA GLN A 156 -10.89 4.85 36.01
C GLN A 156 -11.28 5.68 34.76
N GLY A 157 -10.36 5.82 33.80
CA GLY A 157 -10.72 6.17 32.43
C GLY A 157 -11.28 7.58 32.18
N ARG A 158 -11.09 8.55 33.09
CA ARG A 158 -11.41 9.97 32.83
C ARG A 158 -10.27 10.89 33.24
N THR A 159 -9.90 11.80 32.34
CA THR A 159 -8.94 12.89 32.56
C THR A 159 -9.59 13.95 33.47
N VAL A 160 -9.04 14.18 34.66
CA VAL A 160 -9.39 15.36 35.47
C VAL A 160 -8.20 16.32 35.41
N CYS A 161 -8.32 17.36 34.60
CA CYS A 161 -7.33 18.41 34.48
C CYS A 161 -7.39 19.34 35.70
N THR A 162 -6.25 19.66 36.32
CA THR A 162 -6.11 20.90 37.11
C THR A 162 -5.51 21.98 36.23
N THR A 163 -6.27 23.02 35.92
CA THR A 163 -5.73 24.32 35.52
C THR A 163 -5.72 25.24 36.75
N HIS A 164 -4.54 25.78 37.10
CA HIS A 164 -4.32 26.80 38.14
C HIS A 164 -4.61 26.43 39.62
N GLY A 165 -4.00 25.35 40.12
CA GLY A 165 -3.64 25.26 41.55
C GLY A 165 -4.80 25.29 42.57
N ARG A 166 -6.05 25.03 42.18
CA ARG A 166 -7.16 24.76 43.11
C ARG A 166 -7.94 23.51 42.69
N PRO A 167 -8.16 22.54 43.59
CA PRO A 167 -9.02 21.40 43.30
C PRO A 167 -10.49 21.86 43.23
N MET A 168 -11.10 21.80 42.04
CA MET A 168 -12.54 21.91 41.83
C MET A 168 -13.10 20.54 41.45
N CYS A 169 -13.54 19.76 42.43
CA CYS A 169 -14.96 19.43 42.60
C CYS A 169 -15.18 18.30 43.61
N THR A 170 -16.22 18.55 44.40
CA THR A 170 -16.85 17.73 45.43
C THR A 170 -17.59 16.54 44.84
N THR A 171 -17.52 15.37 45.48
CA THR A 171 -18.65 14.43 45.47
C THR A 171 -19.44 14.63 46.76
N ARG A 172 -20.57 15.32 46.65
CA ARG A 172 -21.68 15.20 47.62
C ARG A 172 -22.22 13.76 47.53
N GLY A 173 -22.30 13.06 48.66
CA GLY A 173 -23.38 12.10 48.97
C GLY A 173 -23.17 10.59 48.78
N ARG A 174 -22.86 9.92 49.92
CA ARG A 174 -23.51 8.74 50.55
C ARG A 174 -23.91 7.50 49.70
N VAL A 175 -23.33 6.33 50.03
CA VAL A 175 -23.96 5.23 50.81
C VAL A 175 -22.94 4.77 51.84
#